data_AF-A0A1G0ND60-F1
#
_entry.id   AF-A0A1G0ND60-F1
#
_cell.length_a   1.000
_cell.length_b   1.000
_cell.length_c   1.000
_cell.angle_alpha   90.00
_cell.angle_beta   90.00
_cell.angle_gamma   90.00
#
_symmetry.space_group_name_H-M   'P 1'
#
loop_
_entity.id
_entity.type
_entity.pdbx_description
1 polymer ?
#
loop_
_entity_poly.entity_id
_entity_poly.type
_entity_poly.pdbx_seq_one_letter_code
_entity_poly.pdbx_strand_id
1 'polypeptide(L)'
;MGEPFRSLMANLIDRINLVWLLRYRFNYRLPPAQVYYLLVASRYSLPSARLRELAALDSPAAVLGALHAAWQARLSGVKDIPAVFAYMEHAAAEQALRVLRSRAPEIARAFAYLILRERDLRAVRAVLRGRHLGLADDDIRLALRRGPAELS
;
A
#
# COMPACT_ATOMS: atom_id res chain seq x y z
N MET A 1 -12.27 -15.96 13.53
CA MET A 1 -11.80 -14.78 12.77
C MET A 1 -12.61 -14.68 11.49
N GLY A 2 -13.49 -13.70 11.37
CA GLY A 2 -14.41 -13.59 10.22
C GLY A 2 -13.74 -13.10 8.93
N GLU A 3 -14.47 -13.19 7.82
CA GLU A 3 -14.08 -12.66 6.50
C GLU A 3 -13.56 -11.21 6.54
N PRO A 4 -14.15 -10.26 7.30
CA PRO A 4 -13.68 -8.87 7.32
C PRO A 4 -12.23 -8.73 7.80
N PHE A 5 -11.86 -9.47 8.85
CA PHE A 5 -10.48 -9.45 9.36
C PHE A 5 -9.50 -10.02 8.34
N ARG A 6 -9.85 -11.14 7.70
CA ARG A 6 -9.04 -11.76 6.65
C ARG A 6 -8.82 -10.80 5.48
N SER A 7 -9.85 -10.07 5.08
CA SER A 7 -9.76 -9.10 4.00
C SER A 7 -8.87 -7.90 4.36
N LEU A 8 -8.93 -7.39 5.59
CA LEU A 8 -8.01 -6.35 6.06
C LEU A 8 -6.55 -6.83 6.06
N MET A 9 -6.30 -8.05 6.54
CA MET A 9 -4.97 -8.66 6.53
C MET A 9 -4.44 -8.89 5.11
N ALA A 10 -5.28 -9.39 4.20
CA ALA A 10 -4.90 -9.58 2.80
C ALA A 10 -4.42 -8.28 2.17
N ASN A 11 -5.20 -7.20 2.28
CA ASN A 11 -4.80 -5.90 1.73
C ASN A 11 -3.52 -5.35 2.36
N LEU A 12 -3.33 -5.53 3.66
CA LEU A 12 -2.10 -5.09 4.34
C LEU A 12 -0.88 -5.81 3.77
N ILE A 13 -0.92 -7.14 3.68
CA ILE A 13 0.20 -7.95 3.22
C ILE A 13 0.46 -7.74 1.73
N ASP A 14 -0.57 -7.68 0.91
CA ASP A 14 -0.43 -7.49 -0.53
C ASP A 14 0.17 -6.12 -0.86
N ARG A 15 -0.23 -5.07 -0.14
CA ARG A 15 0.38 -3.72 -0.24
C ARG A 15 1.84 -3.72 0.17
N ILE A 16 2.17 -4.32 1.31
CA ILE A 16 3.55 -4.43 1.78
C ILE A 16 4.39 -5.12 0.71
N ASN A 17 3.96 -6.29 0.23
CA ASN A 17 4.70 -7.07 -0.75
C ASN A 17 4.89 -6.33 -2.06
N LEU A 18 3.84 -5.72 -2.63
CA LEU A 18 3.97 -5.01 -3.90
C LEU A 18 4.91 -3.80 -3.78
N VAL A 19 4.73 -2.97 -2.74
CA VAL A 19 5.55 -1.76 -2.56
C VAL A 19 7.01 -2.12 -2.24
N TRP A 20 7.24 -3.15 -1.42
CA TRP A 20 8.60 -3.62 -1.12
C TRP A 20 9.27 -4.24 -2.34
N LEU A 21 8.56 -5.05 -3.12
CA LEU A 21 9.07 -5.61 -4.38
C LEU A 21 9.54 -4.47 -5.30
N LEU A 22 8.68 -3.48 -5.53
CA LEU A 22 8.99 -2.35 -6.40
C LEU A 22 10.22 -1.56 -5.88
N ARG A 23 10.25 -1.22 -4.58
CA ARG A 23 11.38 -0.47 -4.00
C ARG A 23 12.68 -1.26 -4.04
N TYR A 24 12.64 -2.52 -3.63
CA TYR A 24 13.85 -3.36 -3.55
C TYR A 24 14.42 -3.64 -4.93
N ARG A 25 13.58 -3.92 -5.94
CA ARG A 25 14.06 -4.15 -7.32
C ARG A 25 14.53 -2.88 -8.01
N PHE A 26 13.77 -1.78 -7.91
CA PHE A 26 13.97 -0.64 -8.81
C PHE A 26 14.62 0.57 -8.15
N ASN A 27 14.43 0.79 -6.84
CA ASN A 27 15.12 1.86 -6.11
C ASN A 27 16.45 1.38 -5.54
N TYR A 28 16.50 0.16 -4.99
CA TYR A 28 17.70 -0.40 -4.35
C TYR A 28 18.48 -1.37 -5.24
N ARG A 29 17.96 -1.68 -6.44
CA ARG A 29 18.63 -2.51 -7.46
C ARG A 29 19.05 -3.89 -6.96
N LEU A 30 18.29 -4.46 -6.03
CA LEU A 30 18.57 -5.81 -5.52
C LEU A 30 18.25 -6.87 -6.60
N PRO A 31 19.01 -7.97 -6.67
CA PRO A 31 18.71 -9.10 -7.56
C PRO A 31 17.35 -9.74 -7.26
N PRO A 32 16.62 -10.26 -8.28
CA PRO A 32 15.31 -10.88 -8.11
C PRO A 32 15.22 -11.92 -6.99
N ALA A 33 16.21 -12.82 -6.93
CA ALA A 33 16.26 -13.88 -5.92
C ALA A 33 16.33 -13.30 -4.51
N GLN A 34 17.16 -12.27 -4.28
CA GLN A 34 17.28 -11.62 -2.98
C GLN A 34 15.98 -10.91 -2.60
N VAL A 35 15.34 -10.21 -3.54
CA VAL A 35 14.07 -9.53 -3.26
C VAL A 35 13.01 -10.52 -2.80
N TYR A 36 12.87 -11.65 -3.49
CA TYR A 36 11.88 -12.67 -3.13
C TYR A 36 11.99 -13.11 -1.65
N TYR A 37 13.21 -13.32 -1.14
CA TYR A 37 13.43 -13.71 0.26
C TYR A 37 13.16 -12.60 1.29
N LEU A 38 13.06 -11.34 0.86
CA LEU A 38 12.73 -10.21 1.72
C LEU A 38 11.22 -9.91 1.77
N LEU A 39 10.40 -10.59 0.96
CA LEU A 39 8.95 -10.40 0.93
C LEU A 39 8.25 -11.27 1.98
N VAL A 40 7.09 -10.82 2.42
CA VAL A 40 6.27 -11.56 3.38
C VAL A 40 5.62 -12.74 2.67
N ALA A 41 5.96 -13.96 3.10
CA ALA A 41 5.29 -15.16 2.63
C ALA A 41 3.79 -15.06 2.92
N SER A 42 2.98 -15.03 1.86
CA SER A 42 1.55 -14.77 1.93
C SER A 42 0.77 -15.88 1.23
N ARG A 43 -0.37 -16.25 1.83
CA ARG A 43 -1.39 -17.13 1.21
C ARG A 43 -2.60 -16.32 0.71
N TYR A 44 -2.48 -14.99 0.60
CA TYR A 44 -3.54 -14.09 0.15
C TYR A 44 -3.50 -13.88 -1.37
N SER A 45 -3.73 -12.68 -1.89
CA SER A 45 -3.91 -12.48 -3.34
C SER A 45 -2.61 -12.57 -4.14
N LEU A 46 -1.46 -12.43 -3.48
CA LEU A 46 -0.13 -12.61 -4.07
C LEU A 46 0.60 -13.81 -3.45
N PRO A 47 0.39 -15.04 -3.96
CA PRO A 47 1.10 -16.22 -3.49
C PRO A 47 2.60 -16.14 -3.82
N SER A 48 3.44 -16.86 -3.07
CA SER A 48 4.90 -16.82 -3.21
C SER A 48 5.40 -17.06 -4.64
N ALA A 49 4.78 -17.99 -5.39
CA ALA A 49 5.14 -18.24 -6.79
C ALA A 49 4.93 -16.97 -7.65
N ARG A 50 3.81 -16.27 -7.44
CA ARG A 50 3.49 -15.02 -8.15
C ARG A 50 4.47 -13.91 -7.77
N LEU A 51 4.82 -13.79 -6.49
CA LEU A 51 5.81 -12.80 -6.04
C LEU A 51 7.19 -13.04 -6.68
N ARG A 52 7.60 -14.31 -6.83
CA ARG A 52 8.84 -14.69 -7.51
C ARG A 52 8.81 -14.30 -8.99
N GLU A 53 7.69 -14.57 -9.68
CA GLU A 53 7.51 -14.17 -11.08
C GLU A 53 7.55 -12.65 -11.25
N LEU A 54 6.84 -11.90 -10.40
CA LEU A 54 6.84 -10.44 -10.43
C LEU A 54 8.23 -9.87 -10.13
N ALA A 55 8.98 -10.46 -9.20
CA ALA A 55 10.33 -10.01 -8.87
C ALA A 55 11.32 -10.24 -10.02
N ALA A 56 11.06 -11.18 -10.93
CA ALA A 56 11.91 -11.44 -12.09
C ALA A 56 11.75 -10.40 -13.22
N LEU A 57 10.72 -9.55 -13.17
CA LEU A 57 10.48 -8.55 -14.20
C LEU A 57 11.46 -7.36 -14.10
N ASP A 58 11.71 -6.73 -15.25
CA ASP A 58 12.80 -5.75 -15.41
C ASP A 58 12.37 -4.29 -15.26
N SER A 59 11.08 -4.01 -15.08
CA SER A 59 10.61 -2.63 -14.87
C SER A 59 9.36 -2.56 -13.97
N PRO A 60 9.14 -1.41 -13.28
CA PRO A 60 7.89 -1.18 -12.55
C PRO A 60 6.65 -1.34 -13.43
N ALA A 61 6.70 -0.85 -14.68
CA ALA A 61 5.61 -0.95 -15.63
C ALA A 61 5.28 -2.41 -15.98
N ALA A 62 6.30 -3.24 -16.20
CA ALA A 62 6.10 -4.67 -16.44
C ALA A 62 5.48 -5.36 -15.22
N VAL A 63 5.92 -5.03 -14.00
CA VAL A 63 5.32 -5.56 -12.77
C VAL A 63 3.85 -5.19 -12.67
N LEU A 64 3.50 -3.92 -12.84
CA LEU A 64 2.12 -3.44 -12.76
C LEU A 64 1.24 -4.06 -13.86
N GLY A 65 1.74 -4.15 -15.09
CA GLY A 65 1.06 -4.78 -16.22
C GLY A 65 0.90 -6.30 -16.08
N ALA A 66 1.66 -6.93 -15.19
CA ALA A 66 1.53 -8.35 -14.89
C ALA A 66 0.58 -8.63 -13.72
N LEU A 67 0.15 -7.63 -12.93
CA LEU A 67 -0.79 -7.89 -11.82
C LEU A 67 -2.11 -8.48 -12.32
N HIS A 68 -2.91 -9.12 -11.46
CA HIS A 68 -4.22 -9.61 -11.89
C HIS A 68 -5.17 -8.44 -12.21
N ALA A 69 -6.22 -8.70 -13.01
CA ALA A 69 -7.08 -7.66 -13.58
C ALA A 69 -7.64 -6.65 -12.55
N ALA A 70 -8.06 -7.12 -11.37
CA ALA A 70 -8.56 -6.24 -10.32
C ALA A 70 -7.50 -5.25 -9.79
N TRP A 71 -6.23 -5.64 -9.70
CA TRP A 71 -5.14 -4.72 -9.35
C TRP A 71 -4.76 -3.80 -10.51
N GLN A 72 -4.75 -4.30 -11.74
CA GLN A 72 -4.49 -3.45 -12.91
C GLN A 72 -5.54 -2.35 -13.04
N ALA A 73 -6.82 -2.69 -12.89
CA ALA A 73 -7.91 -1.71 -12.92
C ALA A 73 -7.77 -0.67 -11.81
N ARG A 74 -7.40 -1.10 -10.60
CA ARG A 74 -7.18 -0.21 -9.45
C ARG A 74 -5.95 0.69 -9.63
N LEU A 75 -4.88 0.20 -10.21
CA LEU A 75 -3.61 0.94 -10.36
C LEU A 75 -3.46 1.60 -11.74
N SER A 76 -4.55 1.65 -12.52
CA SER A 76 -4.56 2.28 -13.83
C SER A 76 -4.14 3.75 -13.72
N GLY A 77 -3.23 4.19 -14.58
CA GLY A 77 -2.72 5.56 -14.60
C GLY A 77 -1.67 5.89 -13.53
N VAL A 78 -1.35 4.97 -12.62
CA VAL A 78 -0.31 5.18 -11.59
C VAL A 78 1.08 4.92 -12.19
N LYS A 79 1.94 5.94 -12.20
CA LYS A 79 3.21 5.91 -12.96
C LYS A 79 4.46 5.69 -12.13
N ASP A 80 4.40 5.91 -10.81
CA ASP A 80 5.57 5.78 -9.94
C ASP A 80 5.26 5.02 -8.65
N ILE A 81 6.34 4.56 -7.99
CA ILE A 81 6.27 3.73 -6.79
C ILE A 81 5.63 4.49 -5.60
N PRO A 82 5.96 5.78 -5.34
CA PRO A 82 5.25 6.56 -4.34
C PRO A 82 3.72 6.64 -4.56
N ALA A 83 3.28 6.83 -5.81
CA ALA A 83 1.87 6.91 -6.17
C ALA A 83 1.18 5.54 -6.03
N VAL A 84 1.86 4.43 -6.35
CA VAL A 84 1.34 3.07 -6.07
C VAL A 84 1.08 2.90 -4.57
N PHE A 85 2.05 3.29 -3.73
CA PHE A 85 1.88 3.22 -2.28
C PHE A 85 0.72 4.09 -1.80
N ALA A 86 0.66 5.36 -2.24
CA ALA A 86 -0.40 6.31 -1.89
C ALA A 86 -1.79 5.79 -2.26
N TYR A 87 -1.95 5.26 -3.48
CA TYR A 87 -3.22 4.71 -3.94
C TYR A 87 -3.65 3.51 -3.09
N MET A 88 -2.76 2.54 -2.88
CA MET A 88 -3.08 1.35 -2.10
C MET A 88 -3.37 1.67 -0.63
N GLU A 89 -2.69 2.66 -0.06
CA GLU A 89 -2.98 3.15 1.28
C GLU A 89 -4.37 3.77 1.40
N HIS A 90 -4.75 4.60 0.43
CA HIS A 90 -6.07 5.19 0.40
C HIS A 90 -7.17 4.11 0.29
N ALA A 91 -7.01 3.17 -0.64
CA ALA A 91 -7.94 2.06 -0.80
C ALA A 91 -8.06 1.18 0.46
N ALA A 92 -6.93 0.91 1.14
CA ALA A 92 -6.92 0.15 2.39
C ALA A 92 -7.63 0.90 3.53
N ALA A 93 -7.44 2.21 3.63
CA ALA A 93 -8.12 3.03 4.62
C ALA A 93 -9.63 3.10 4.38
N GLU A 94 -10.06 3.25 3.13
CA GLU A 94 -11.49 3.20 2.76
C GLU A 94 -12.13 1.86 3.17
N GLN A 95 -11.41 0.76 2.96
CA GLN A 95 -11.88 -0.54 3.41
C GLN A 95 -11.93 -0.65 4.95
N ALA A 96 -10.89 -0.20 5.65
CA ALA A 96 -10.88 -0.19 7.11
C ALA A 96 -12.06 0.63 7.66
N LEU A 97 -12.35 1.80 7.06
CA LEU A 97 -13.49 2.62 7.44
C LEU A 97 -14.83 1.90 7.26
N ARG A 98 -15.02 1.19 6.13
CA ARG A 98 -16.20 0.35 5.91
C ARG A 98 -16.34 -0.74 6.97
N VAL A 99 -15.26 -1.45 7.30
CA VAL A 99 -15.29 -2.50 8.33
C VAL A 99 -15.62 -1.90 9.70
N LEU A 100 -14.98 -0.80 10.09
CA LEU A 100 -15.20 -0.13 11.37
C LEU A 100 -16.66 0.29 11.58
N ARG A 101 -17.30 0.81 10.51
CA ARG A 101 -18.70 1.28 10.50
C ARG A 101 -19.74 0.16 10.37
N SER A 102 -19.31 -1.06 10.07
CA SER A 102 -20.20 -2.22 9.88
C SER A 102 -20.44 -3.00 11.18
N ARG A 103 -21.29 -4.02 11.11
CA ARG A 103 -21.51 -5.01 12.19
C ARG A 103 -20.49 -6.16 12.16
N ALA A 104 -19.28 -5.91 11.68
CA ALA A 104 -18.21 -6.91 11.66
C ALA A 104 -17.82 -7.35 13.09
N PRO A 105 -17.21 -8.54 13.27
CA PRO A 105 -16.74 -8.99 14.58
C PRO A 105 -15.82 -7.96 15.25
N GLU A 106 -15.89 -7.85 16.58
CA GLU A 106 -15.15 -6.84 17.36
C GLU A 106 -13.65 -6.80 17.04
N ILE A 107 -13.00 -7.95 16.89
CA ILE A 107 -11.58 -8.02 16.51
C ILE A 107 -11.29 -7.40 15.15
N ALA A 108 -12.21 -7.53 14.17
CA ALA A 108 -12.05 -6.92 12.85
C ALA A 108 -12.23 -5.39 12.92
N ARG A 109 -13.18 -4.92 13.73
CA ARG A 109 -13.40 -3.49 13.97
C ARG A 109 -12.23 -2.85 14.71
N ALA A 110 -11.69 -3.53 15.72
CA ALA A 110 -10.48 -3.11 16.45
C ALA A 110 -9.27 -3.03 15.51
N PHE A 111 -9.09 -4.02 14.64
CA PHE A 111 -8.00 -4.00 13.65
C PHE A 111 -8.16 -2.87 12.63
N ALA A 112 -9.39 -2.63 12.13
CA ALA A 112 -9.69 -1.50 11.28
C ALA A 112 -9.40 -0.15 11.95
N TYR A 113 -9.77 0.00 13.23
CA TYR A 113 -9.43 1.19 14.01
C TYR A 113 -7.92 1.41 14.09
N LEU A 114 -7.13 0.36 14.34
CA LEU A 114 -5.68 0.48 14.41
C LEU A 114 -5.06 0.92 13.07
N ILE A 115 -5.55 0.39 11.94
CA ILE A 115 -5.11 0.81 10.60
C ILE A 115 -5.36 2.31 10.39
N LEU A 116 -6.57 2.79 10.72
CA LEU A 116 -6.93 4.20 10.57
C LEU A 116 -6.12 5.09 11.53
N ARG A 117 -5.97 4.65 12.77
CA ARG A 117 -5.24 5.41 13.79
C ARG A 117 -3.76 5.55 13.46
N GLU A 118 -3.15 4.50 12.93
CA GLU A 118 -1.75 4.53 12.48
C GLU A 118 -1.55 5.53 11.32
N ARG A 119 -2.49 5.58 10.38
CA ARG A 119 -2.52 6.58 9.30
C ARG A 119 -2.64 8.01 9.86
N ASP A 120 -3.55 8.25 10.79
CA ASP A 120 -3.72 9.58 11.41
C ASP A 120 -2.44 10.03 12.13
N LEU A 121 -1.80 9.12 12.88
CA LEU A 121 -0.56 9.41 13.58
C LEU A 121 0.59 9.72 12.60
N ARG A 122 0.64 9.05 11.44
CA ARG A 122 1.60 9.39 10.38
C ARG A 122 1.34 10.78 9.80
N ALA A 123 0.08 11.16 9.60
CA ALA A 123 -0.29 12.49 9.13
C ALA A 123 0.13 13.59 10.12
N VAL A 124 -0.15 13.41 11.42
CA VAL A 124 0.29 14.33 12.48
C VAL A 124 1.82 14.45 12.49
N ARG A 125 2.53 13.32 12.42
CA ARG A 125 4.00 13.32 12.35
C ARG A 125 4.53 14.07 11.14
N ALA A 126 3.89 13.93 9.97
CA ALA A 126 4.27 14.63 8.75
C ALA A 126 4.11 16.15 8.90
N VAL A 127 2.99 16.62 9.49
CA VAL A 127 2.78 18.05 9.80
C VAL A 127 3.86 18.58 10.72
N LEU A 128 4.11 17.89 11.84
CA LEU A 128 5.12 18.33 12.83
C LEU A 128 6.52 18.42 12.21
N ARG A 129 6.90 17.43 11.38
CA ARG A 129 8.17 17.47 10.66
C ARG A 129 8.23 18.61 9.64
N GLY A 130 7.18 18.80 8.86
CA GLY A 130 7.14 19.88 7.87
C GLY A 130 7.27 21.26 8.51
N ARG A 131 6.57 21.49 9.63
CA ARG A 131 6.70 22.72 10.43
C ARG A 131 8.11 22.88 11.00
N HIS A 132 8.69 21.82 11.55
CA HIS A 132 10.06 21.84 12.08
C HIS A 132 11.11 22.15 11.01
N LEU A 133 10.90 21.69 9.78
CA LEU A 133 11.78 21.93 8.63
C LEU A 133 11.53 23.30 7.95
N GLY A 134 10.58 24.10 8.43
CA GLY A 134 10.25 25.40 7.84
C GLY A 134 9.61 25.30 6.45
N LEU A 135 8.95 24.18 6.13
CA LEU A 135 8.27 24.03 4.84
C LEU A 135 7.05 24.95 4.75
N ALA A 136 6.71 25.38 3.53
CA ALA A 136 5.50 26.13 3.28
C ALA A 136 4.25 25.29 3.57
N ASP A 137 3.16 25.94 3.97
CA ASP A 137 1.91 25.26 4.30
C ASP A 137 1.32 24.49 3.11
N ASP A 138 1.58 24.94 1.89
CA ASP A 138 1.19 24.25 0.67
C ASP A 138 1.97 22.95 0.45
N ASP A 139 3.26 22.93 0.75
CA ASP A 139 4.09 21.72 0.64
C ASP A 139 3.68 20.68 1.70
N ILE A 140 3.37 21.14 2.91
CA ILE A 140 2.84 20.28 3.98
C ILE A 140 1.49 19.70 3.56
N ARG A 141 0.58 20.53 3.04
CA ARG A 141 -0.73 20.09 2.55
C ARG A 141 -0.60 19.11 1.38
N LEU A 142 0.30 19.37 0.43
CA LEU A 142 0.57 18.48 -0.70
C LEU A 142 1.07 17.11 -0.23
N ALA A 143 1.98 17.07 0.74
CA ALA A 143 2.46 15.81 1.32
C ALA A 143 1.36 15.01 2.01
N LEU A 144 0.39 15.66 2.65
CA LEU A 144 -0.79 15.01 3.25
C LEU A 144 -1.84 14.58 2.22
N ARG A 145 -1.94 15.32 1.11
CA ARG A 145 -2.91 15.10 0.02
C ARG A 145 -2.51 14.02 -0.97
N ARG A 146 -1.31 13.44 -0.89
CA ARG A 146 -0.91 12.26 -1.70
C ARG A 146 -1.71 10.99 -1.35
N GLY A 147 -3.04 11.06 -1.50
CA GLY A 147 -3.97 10.04 -1.95
C GLY A 147 -4.50 10.44 -3.34
N PRO A 148 -5.27 9.60 -4.05
CA PRO A 148 -5.48 9.70 -5.49
C PRO A 148 -6.50 10.77 -5.90
N ALA A 149 -6.16 12.04 -5.71
CA ALA A 149 -6.92 13.17 -6.23
C ALA A 149 -5.94 14.21 -6.78
N GLU A 150 -5.39 13.93 -7.96
CA GLU A 150 -4.80 14.88 -8.93
C GLU A 150 -4.35 14.11 -10.20
N LEU A 151 -5.24 13.25 -10.70
CA LEU A 151 -5.15 12.65 -12.04
C LEU A 151 -6.53 12.76 -12.67
N SER A 152 -6.89 13.98 -13.05
CA SER A 152 -8.02 14.28 -13.94
C SER A 152 -7.55 15.36 -14.91
#